data_AF-A0A832VRM2-F1
#
_entry.id   AF-A0A832VRM2-F1
#
_cell.length_a   1.000
_cell.length_b   1.000
_cell.length_c   1.000
_cell.angle_alpha   90.00
_cell.angle_beta   90.00
_cell.angle_gamma   90.00
#
_symmetry.space_group_name_H-M   'P 1'
#
loop_
_entity.id
_entity.type
_entity.pdbx_description
1 polymer ?
#
loop_
_entity_poly.entity_id
_entity_poly.type
_entity_poly.pdbx_seq_one_letter_code
_entity_poly.pdbx_strand_id
1 'polypeptide(L)' 'APDPQKTSALLGQLGIDDTKTLVVTGELMDPSTFRVAWTLEYLGHKNTKILNVGLDTLQNLGIEFTGEQI' A
#
# COMPACT_ATOMS: atom_id res chain seq x y z
N ALA A 1 18.38 8.24 -0.87
CA ALA A 1 17.15 8.02 -0.09
C ALA A 1 16.35 9.32 -0.07
N PRO A 2 15.01 9.28 -0.01
CA PRO A 2 14.21 10.49 0.18
C PRO A 2 14.52 11.15 1.53
N ASP A 3 14.25 12.45 1.64
CA ASP A 3 14.46 13.22 2.86
C ASP A 3 13.56 12.67 4.00
N PRO A 4 14.12 12.30 5.17
CA PRO A 4 13.35 11.66 6.24
C PRO A 4 12.20 12.52 6.78
N GLN A 5 12.43 13.82 7.00
CA GLN A 5 11.41 14.72 7.53
C GLN A 5 10.25 14.90 6.54
N LYS A 6 10.55 15.12 5.26
CA LYS A 6 9.51 15.21 4.21
C LYS A 6 8.75 13.91 4.06
N THR A 7 9.43 12.78 4.15
CA THR A 7 8.79 11.46 4.04
C THR A 7 7.85 11.19 5.21
N SER A 8 8.32 11.45 6.44
CA SER A 8 7.50 11.31 7.65
C SER A 8 6.28 12.24 7.62
N ALA A 9 6.46 13.50 7.20
CA ALA A 9 5.34 14.44 7.06
C ALA A 9 4.31 13.98 6.03
N LEU A 10 4.75 13.48 4.86
CA LEU A 10 3.86 12.96 3.83
C LEU A 10 3.10 11.72 4.30
N LEU A 11 3.79 10.74 4.89
CA LEU A 11 3.15 9.53 5.41
C LEU A 11 2.15 9.88 6.52
N GLY A 12 2.50 10.78 7.42
CA GLY A 12 1.58 11.26 8.46
C GLY A 12 0.33 11.95 7.90
N GLN A 13 0.45 12.73 6.82
CA GLN A 13 -0.70 13.34 6.13
C GLN A 13 -1.62 12.30 5.48
N LEU A 14 -1.08 11.16 5.06
CA LEU A 14 -1.85 10.01 4.56
C LEU A 14 -2.44 9.15 5.70
N GLY A 15 -2.25 9.54 6.95
CA GLY A 15 -2.68 8.76 8.11
C GLY A 15 -1.84 7.50 8.31
N ILE A 16 -0.62 7.45 7.79
CA ILE A 16 0.31 6.35 7.98
C ILE A 16 1.22 6.69 9.17
N ASP A 17 1.17 5.85 10.19
CA ASP A 17 2.01 5.91 11.38
C ASP A 17 2.47 4.49 11.75
N ASP A 18 3.35 4.39 12.75
CA ASP A 18 3.95 3.14 13.21
C ASP A 18 3.00 2.20 13.96
N THR A 19 1.78 2.65 14.28
CA THR A 19 0.76 1.85 14.98
C THR A 19 -0.15 1.07 14.02
N LYS A 20 -0.16 1.42 12.72
CA LYS A 20 -1.08 0.83 11.75
C LYS A 20 -0.50 -0.39 11.05
N THR A 21 -1.39 -1.29 10.64
CA THR A 21 -1.05 -2.32 9.65
C THR A 21 -1.34 -1.76 8.27
N LEU A 22 -0.33 -1.73 7.40
CA LEU A 22 -0.52 -1.35 6.00
C LEU A 22 -0.68 -2.60 5.15
N VAL A 23 -1.77 -2.66 4.40
CA VAL A 23 -2.04 -3.72 3.43
C VAL A 23 -1.97 -3.10 2.04
N VAL A 24 -1.00 -3.54 1.25
CA VAL A 24 -0.81 -3.12 -0.14
C VAL A 24 -1.48 -4.15 -1.05
N THR A 25 -2.28 -3.70 -2.00
CA THR A 25 -2.99 -4.53 -2.98
C THR A 25 -2.92 -3.88 -4.36
N GLY A 26 -3.16 -4.68 -5.39
CA GLY A 26 -3.09 -4.31 -6.80
C GLY A 26 -3.36 -5.51 -7.68
N GLU A 27 -3.14 -5.37 -8.99
CA GLU A 27 -3.27 -6.48 -9.92
C GLU A 27 -2.28 -7.61 -9.60
N LEU A 28 -2.73 -8.85 -9.81
CA LEU A 28 -1.88 -10.02 -9.60
C LEU A 28 -0.70 -9.95 -10.59
N MET A 29 0.53 -10.13 -10.09
CA MET A 29 1.78 -10.01 -10.84
C MET A 29 2.20 -8.59 -11.25
N ASP A 30 1.50 -7.53 -10.82
CA ASP A 30 2.00 -6.17 -11.01
C ASP A 30 3.20 -5.91 -10.09
N PRO A 31 4.41 -5.65 -10.63
CA PRO A 31 5.58 -5.33 -9.82
C PRO A 31 5.42 -4.05 -8.99
N SER A 32 4.48 -3.17 -9.33
CA SER A 32 4.22 -1.93 -8.59
C SER A 32 3.82 -2.19 -7.13
N THR A 33 2.97 -3.19 -6.87
CA THR A 33 2.53 -3.62 -5.53
C THR A 33 3.73 -3.99 -4.66
N PHE A 34 4.65 -4.79 -5.19
CA PHE A 34 5.87 -5.20 -4.48
C PHE A 34 6.82 -4.03 -4.26
N ARG A 35 6.94 -3.12 -5.24
CA ARG A 35 7.79 -1.93 -5.14
C ARG A 35 7.28 -0.98 -4.04
N VAL A 36 5.98 -0.77 -3.94
CA VAL A 36 5.37 0.06 -2.89
C VAL A 36 5.60 -0.58 -1.52
N ALA A 37 5.31 -1.88 -1.36
CA ALA A 37 5.52 -2.59 -0.10
C ALA A 37 6.99 -2.55 0.35
N TRP A 38 7.93 -2.83 -0.56
CA TRP A 38 9.36 -2.73 -0.28
C TRP A 38 9.78 -1.31 0.12
N THR A 39 9.21 -0.29 -0.52
CA THR A 39 9.53 1.11 -0.19
C THR A 39 9.06 1.45 1.23
N LEU A 40 7.87 1.02 1.62
CA LEU A 40 7.35 1.22 2.98
C LEU A 40 8.22 0.53 4.04
N GLU A 41 8.65 -0.71 3.77
CA GLU A 41 9.59 -1.43 4.63
C GLU A 41 10.95 -0.75 4.72
N TYR A 42 11.49 -0.31 3.57
CA TYR A 42 12.76 0.44 3.49
C TYR A 42 12.71 1.73 4.31
N LEU A 43 11.56 2.39 4.36
CA LEU A 43 11.31 3.60 5.15
C LEU A 43 11.07 3.32 6.65
N GLY A 44 11.04 2.05 7.06
CA GLY A 44 10.95 1.64 8.46
C GLY A 44 9.56 1.19 8.91
N HIS A 45 8.55 1.16 8.02
CA HIS A 45 7.22 0.66 8.36
C HIS A 45 7.19 -0.88 8.33
N LYS A 46 7.55 -1.50 9.46
CA LYS A 46 7.72 -2.96 9.58
C LYS A 46 6.41 -3.75 9.52
N ASN A 47 5.27 -3.11 9.78
CA ASN A 47 3.96 -3.77 9.75
C ASN A 47 3.27 -3.58 8.39
N THR A 48 4.01 -3.86 7.32
CA THR A 48 3.53 -3.82 5.94
C THR A 48 3.25 -5.24 5.46
N LYS A 49 2.14 -5.43 4.73
CA LYS A 49 1.69 -6.71 4.17
C LYS A 49 1.27 -6.52 2.73
N ILE A 50 1.49 -7.54 1.91
CA ILE A 50 0.94 -7.62 0.56
C ILE A 50 -0.27 -8.55 0.60
N LEU A 51 -1.38 -8.09 0.05
CA LEU A 51 -2.58 -8.90 -0.09
C LEU A 51 -2.39 -9.87 -1.27
N ASN A 52 -2.29 -11.17 -0.97
CA ASN A 52 -2.04 -12.22 -1.97
C ASN A 52 -3.32 -12.66 -2.70
N VAL A 53 -4.09 -11.71 -3.20
CA VAL A 53 -5.24 -11.94 -4.08
C VAL A 53 -5.30 -10.83 -5.14
N GLY A 54 -5.74 -11.18 -6.35
CA GLY A 54 -5.96 -10.19 -7.42
C GLY A 54 -7.23 -9.37 -7.19
N LEU A 55 -7.33 -8.24 -7.90
CA LEU A 55 -8.50 -7.36 -7.82
C LEU A 55 -9.77 -8.05 -8.32
N ASP A 56 -9.63 -8.92 -9.33
CA ASP A 56 -10.68 -9.80 -9.85
C ASP A 56 -11.28 -10.70 -8.76
N THR A 57 -10.43 -11.29 -7.93
CA THR A 57 -10.82 -12.15 -6.81
C THR A 57 -11.57 -11.36 -5.76
N LEU A 58 -11.10 -10.15 -5.43
CA LEU A 58 -11.80 -9.26 -4.50
C LEU A 58 -13.18 -8.86 -5.03
N GLN A 59 -13.29 -8.53 -6.31
CA GLN A 59 -14.57 -8.21 -6.94
C GLN A 59 -15.54 -9.40 -6.90
N ASN A 60 -15.05 -10.61 -7.18
CA ASN A 60 -15.84 -11.85 -7.09
C ASN A 60 -16.28 -12.18 -5.66
N LEU A 61 -15.55 -11.71 -4.64
CA LEU A 61 -15.92 -11.80 -3.23
C LEU A 61 -16.93 -10.72 -2.80
N GLY A 62 -17.36 -9.84 -3.73
CA GLY A 62 -18.30 -8.77 -3.45
C GLY A 62 -17.66 -7.53 -2.82
N ILE A 63 -16.34 -7.38 -2.90
CA ILE A 63 -15.66 -6.14 -2.50
C ILE A 63 -15.95 -5.08 -3.57
N GLU A 64 -16.63 -4.01 -3.16
CA GLU A 64 -16.89 -2.88 -4.03
C GLU A 64 -15.65 -2.00 -4.16
N PHE A 65 -15.30 -1.69 -5.41
CA PHE A 65 -14.25 -0.73 -5.72
C PHE A 65 -14.88 0.63 -6.00
N THR A 66 -14.45 1.65 -5.24
CA THR A 66 -14.80 3.04 -5.50
C THR A 66 -13.63 3.73 -6.19
N GLY A 67 -13.83 4.26 -7.39
CA GLY A 67 -12.84 5.04 -8.12
C GLY A 67 -13.47 5.84 -9.25
N GLU A 68 -12.96 7.05 -9.48
CA GLU A 68 -13.27 7.85 -10.68
C GLU A 68 -12.47 7.26 -11.85
N GLN A 69 -13.16 6.92 -12.94
CA GLN A 69 -12.54 6.39 -14.15
C GLN A 69 -11.71 7.52 -14.77
N ILE A 70 -10.38 7.42 -14.69
CA ILE A 70 -9.44 8.34 -15.36
C ILE A 70 -9.12 7.83 -16.76
#